data_AF-A0A3Q0J3F0-F1
#
_entry.id   AF-A0A3Q0J3F0-F1
#
_cell.length_a   1.000
_cell.length_b   1.000
_cell.length_c   1.000
_cell.angle_alpha   90.00
_cell.angle_beta   90.00
_cell.angle_gamma   90.00
#
_symmetry.space_group_name_H-M   'P 1'
#
loop_
_entity.id
_entity.type
_entity.pdbx_description
1 polymer ?
#
loop_
_entity_poly.entity_id
_entity_poly.type
_entity_poly.pdbx_seq_one_letter_code
_entity_poly.pdbx_strand_id
1 'polypeptide(L)'
;MFQHTAPQHRQYLSFDGIGSGTPSEREKQYQKHKASTAVQNVYEHRINKLNARDVQTLIVKDKQRAKNIKTRYGMDRLVEDLIQESMSRGEFDNLSGHGKPLPQKIDINPYVDFTTHKLNQVLIENGFAPEWITLQKEIREEKECLLREIHGVKQKLSKPITYEDMDLWKSQINKWKDRVTKLNSKINKYNLLVPILMKQMLLFDLTKTCDDLLKEHTESSKEEDRVKS
;
A
#
# COMPACT_ATOMS: atom_id res chain seq x y z
N MET A 1 -60.12 60.66 29.27
CA MET A 1 -59.02 61.22 28.47
C MET A 1 -58.77 60.25 27.32
N PHE A 2 -59.23 60.56 26.11
CA PHE A 2 -59.16 59.62 24.99
C PHE A 2 -57.70 59.45 24.54
N GLN A 3 -57.17 58.23 24.62
CA GLN A 3 -55.87 57.89 24.02
C GLN A 3 -56.06 57.78 22.51
N HIS A 4 -55.34 58.61 21.76
CA HIS A 4 -55.32 58.56 20.31
C HIS A 4 -54.30 57.49 19.87
N THR A 5 -54.78 56.28 19.54
CA THR A 5 -53.95 55.26 18.89
C THR A 5 -53.82 55.61 17.42
N ALA A 6 -52.62 56.02 16.98
CA ALA A 6 -52.36 56.26 15.57
C ALA A 6 -52.61 54.96 14.75
N PRO A 7 -53.26 55.02 13.59
CA PRO A 7 -53.68 53.84 12.85
C PRO A 7 -52.46 53.00 12.41
N GLN A 8 -52.43 51.72 12.81
CA GLN A 8 -51.34 50.75 12.60
C GLN A 8 -51.17 50.24 11.16
N HIS A 9 -51.84 50.82 10.16
CA HIS A 9 -51.80 50.32 8.78
C HIS A 9 -51.58 51.44 7.76
N ARG A 10 -50.34 51.96 7.71
CA ARG A 10 -49.84 52.63 6.51
C ARG A 10 -49.15 51.59 5.63
N GLN A 11 -49.94 50.89 4.81
CA GLN A 11 -49.42 50.01 3.77
C GLN A 11 -49.24 50.82 2.48
N TYR A 12 -48.01 50.90 1.98
CA TYR A 12 -47.72 51.53 0.69
C TYR A 12 -47.91 50.48 -0.42
N LEU A 13 -48.76 50.78 -1.40
CA LEU A 13 -49.22 49.87 -2.46
C LEU A 13 -48.15 49.47 -3.50
N SER A 14 -46.96 50.07 -3.48
CA SER A 14 -45.98 49.97 -4.57
C SER A 14 -45.06 48.73 -4.51
N PHE A 15 -44.95 48.06 -3.37
CA PHE A 15 -43.94 47.00 -3.14
C PHE A 15 -44.54 45.71 -2.60
N ASP A 16 -45.79 45.42 -2.98
CA ASP A 16 -46.50 44.18 -2.63
C ASP A 16 -46.59 43.93 -1.10
N GLY A 17 -46.57 45.01 -0.31
CA GLY A 17 -46.56 44.95 1.16
C GLY A 17 -45.23 44.53 1.78
N ILE A 18 -44.16 44.36 1.00
CA ILE A 18 -42.87 43.83 1.46
C ILE A 18 -41.97 44.97 1.96
N GLY A 19 -41.43 44.76 3.17
CA GLY A 19 -40.45 45.64 3.79
C GLY A 19 -41.02 46.72 4.69
N SER A 20 -40.18 47.25 5.58
CA SER A 20 -40.51 48.28 6.58
C SER A 20 -39.47 49.41 6.55
N GLY A 21 -39.83 50.57 7.12
CA GLY A 21 -38.97 51.76 7.12
C GLY A 21 -39.34 52.80 6.05
N THR A 22 -38.37 53.63 5.70
CA THR A 22 -38.52 54.74 4.74
C THR A 22 -38.76 54.22 3.31
N PRO A 23 -39.34 55.03 2.39
CA PRO A 23 -39.62 54.60 1.03
C PRO A 23 -38.40 54.04 0.27
N SER A 24 -37.22 54.64 0.43
CA SER A 24 -35.98 54.20 -0.23
C SER A 24 -35.45 52.87 0.33
N GLU A 25 -35.51 52.68 1.65
CA GLU A 25 -35.12 51.42 2.29
C GLU A 25 -36.00 50.26 1.83
N ARG A 26 -37.30 50.52 1.67
CA ARG A 26 -38.29 49.54 1.22
C ARG A 26 -38.10 49.16 -0.24
N GLU A 27 -37.82 50.13 -1.11
CA GLU A 27 -37.46 49.87 -2.50
C GLU A 27 -36.26 48.93 -2.59
N LYS A 28 -35.21 49.19 -1.80
CA LYS A 28 -34.02 48.33 -1.74
C LYS A 28 -34.35 46.92 -1.25
N GLN A 29 -35.23 46.77 -0.27
CA GLN A 29 -35.69 45.47 0.23
C GLN A 29 -36.54 44.72 -0.81
N TYR A 30 -37.44 45.42 -1.50
CA TYR A 30 -38.27 44.84 -2.55
C TYR A 30 -37.44 44.35 -3.74
N GLN A 31 -36.43 45.13 -4.16
CA GLN A 31 -35.49 44.71 -5.20
C GLN A 31 -34.71 43.44 -4.79
N LYS A 32 -34.28 43.35 -3.53
CA LYS A 32 -33.65 42.13 -2.99
C LYS A 32 -34.62 40.94 -3.01
N HIS A 33 -35.85 41.13 -2.54
CA HIS A 33 -36.87 40.08 -2.52
C HIS A 33 -37.16 39.57 -3.94
N LYS A 34 -37.36 40.48 -4.90
CA LYS A 34 -37.61 40.15 -6.30
C LYS A 34 -36.45 39.33 -6.91
N ALA A 35 -35.21 39.72 -6.62
CA ALA A 35 -34.04 38.96 -7.03
C ALA A 35 -34.02 37.55 -6.41
N SER A 36 -34.30 37.42 -5.11
CA SER A 36 -34.35 36.10 -4.45
C SER A 36 -35.44 35.19 -5.02
N THR A 37 -36.64 35.72 -5.27
CA THR A 37 -37.74 34.95 -5.87
C THR A 37 -37.38 34.49 -7.28
N ALA A 38 -36.76 35.35 -8.08
CA ALA A 38 -36.31 34.98 -9.42
C ALA A 38 -35.31 33.82 -9.39
N VAL A 39 -34.35 33.85 -8.45
CA VAL A 39 -33.38 32.75 -8.26
C VAL A 39 -34.07 31.45 -7.86
N GLN A 40 -35.02 31.52 -6.90
CA GLN A 40 -35.77 30.36 -6.44
C GLN A 40 -36.56 29.70 -7.58
N ASN A 41 -37.25 30.50 -8.40
CA ASN A 41 -38.05 29.99 -9.52
C ASN A 41 -37.18 29.28 -10.58
N VAL A 42 -35.99 29.81 -10.87
CA VAL A 42 -35.03 29.17 -11.79
C VAL A 42 -34.54 27.85 -11.22
N TYR A 43 -34.27 27.81 -9.90
CA TYR A 43 -33.84 26.61 -9.21
C TYR A 43 -34.92 25.51 -9.24
N GLU A 44 -36.16 25.85 -8.92
CA GLU A 44 -37.30 24.92 -8.99
C GLU A 44 -37.53 24.38 -10.40
N HIS A 45 -37.46 25.25 -11.42
CA HIS A 45 -37.56 24.80 -12.82
C HIS A 45 -36.44 23.82 -13.18
N ARG A 46 -35.21 24.08 -12.72
CA ARG A 46 -34.07 23.19 -12.97
C ARG A 46 -34.23 21.84 -12.25
N ILE A 47 -34.70 21.82 -11.02
CA ILE A 47 -35.00 20.58 -10.27
C ILE A 47 -36.06 19.75 -11.00
N ASN A 48 -37.19 20.36 -11.37
CA ASN A 48 -38.28 19.64 -12.04
C ASN A 48 -37.82 19.05 -13.39
N LYS A 49 -36.95 19.76 -14.10
CA LYS A 49 -36.35 19.27 -15.35
C LYS A 49 -35.37 18.11 -15.15
N LEU A 50 -34.63 18.07 -14.04
CA LEU A 50 -33.78 16.94 -13.68
C LEU A 50 -34.64 15.72 -13.32
N ASN A 51 -35.62 15.89 -12.43
CA ASN A 51 -36.53 14.81 -12.03
C ASN A 51 -37.27 14.19 -13.22
N ALA A 52 -37.76 15.00 -14.17
CA ALA A 52 -38.45 14.48 -15.36
C ALA A 52 -37.51 13.66 -16.29
N ARG A 53 -36.24 14.06 -16.40
CA ARG A 53 -35.22 13.29 -17.13
C ARG A 53 -34.89 11.99 -16.40
N ASP A 54 -34.72 12.05 -15.10
CA ASP A 54 -34.38 10.87 -14.29
C ASP A 54 -35.49 9.82 -14.37
N VAL A 55 -36.76 10.20 -14.22
CA VAL A 55 -37.91 9.29 -14.36
C VAL A 55 -37.94 8.63 -15.74
N GLN A 56 -37.78 9.41 -16.82
CA GLN A 56 -37.77 8.84 -18.18
C GLN A 56 -36.60 7.88 -18.40
N THR A 57 -35.41 8.20 -17.86
CA THR A 57 -34.23 7.32 -17.98
C THR A 57 -34.37 6.04 -17.16
N LEU A 58 -35.01 6.10 -15.99
CA LEU A 58 -35.27 4.93 -15.15
C LEU A 58 -36.22 3.95 -15.85
N ILE A 59 -37.32 4.45 -16.45
CA ILE A 59 -38.29 3.63 -17.19
C ILE A 59 -37.63 2.91 -18.38
N VAL A 60 -36.75 3.60 -19.12
CA VAL A 60 -36.02 2.99 -20.26
C VAL A 60 -35.04 1.92 -19.77
N LYS A 61 -34.32 2.17 -18.68
CA LYS A 61 -33.38 1.21 -18.09
C LYS A 61 -34.09 -0.04 -17.58
N ASP A 62 -35.25 0.08 -16.96
CA ASP A 62 -36.00 -1.08 -16.45
C ASP A 62 -36.57 -1.94 -17.58
N LYS A 63 -37.05 -1.33 -18.67
CA LYS A 63 -37.50 -2.06 -19.87
C LYS A 63 -36.35 -2.82 -20.54
N GLN A 64 -35.14 -2.24 -20.57
CA GLN A 64 -33.94 -2.91 -21.09
C GLN A 64 -33.50 -4.06 -20.18
N ARG A 65 -33.49 -3.87 -18.85
CA ARG A 65 -33.19 -4.93 -17.88
C ARG A 65 -34.15 -6.11 -18.00
N ALA A 66 -35.46 -5.87 -18.09
CA ALA A 66 -36.45 -6.93 -18.23
C ALA A 66 -36.27 -7.75 -19.52
N LYS A 67 -35.94 -7.10 -20.65
CA LYS A 67 -35.59 -7.79 -21.91
C LYS A 67 -34.34 -8.64 -21.74
N ASN A 68 -33.28 -8.08 -21.15
CA ASN A 68 -32.02 -8.78 -20.93
C ASN A 68 -32.19 -10.00 -20.00
N ILE A 69 -33.03 -9.89 -18.97
CA ILE A 69 -33.37 -10.99 -18.07
C ILE A 69 -34.08 -12.12 -18.84
N LYS A 70 -35.08 -11.78 -19.66
CA LYS A 70 -35.83 -12.78 -20.45
C LYS A 70 -34.96 -13.48 -21.49
N THR A 71 -34.08 -12.74 -22.18
CA THR A 71 -33.13 -13.35 -23.14
C THR A 71 -32.07 -14.18 -22.41
N ARG A 72 -31.61 -13.74 -21.24
CA ARG A 72 -30.64 -14.48 -20.41
C ARG A 72 -31.23 -15.81 -19.93
N TYR A 73 -32.45 -15.84 -19.38
CA TYR A 73 -33.08 -17.11 -18.98
C TYR A 73 -33.33 -18.07 -20.15
N GLY A 74 -33.64 -17.55 -21.34
CA GLY A 74 -33.78 -18.38 -22.55
C GLY A 74 -32.44 -18.95 -23.00
N MET A 75 -31.39 -18.13 -23.01
CA MET A 75 -30.04 -18.54 -23.38
C MET A 75 -29.43 -19.49 -22.34
N ASP A 76 -29.57 -19.21 -21.05
CA ASP A 76 -29.07 -20.04 -19.95
C ASP A 76 -29.69 -21.44 -20.00
N ARG A 77 -30.99 -21.55 -20.31
CA ARG A 77 -31.67 -22.86 -20.49
C ARG A 77 -31.17 -23.60 -21.73
N LEU A 78 -31.02 -22.92 -22.86
CA LEU A 78 -30.46 -23.53 -24.07
C LEU A 78 -29.01 -24.00 -23.87
N VAL A 79 -28.22 -23.23 -23.13
CA VAL A 79 -26.84 -23.59 -22.76
C VAL A 79 -26.83 -24.80 -21.84
N GLU A 80 -27.72 -24.86 -20.84
CA GLU A 80 -27.85 -26.03 -19.95
C GLU A 80 -28.23 -27.30 -20.74
N ASP A 81 -29.25 -27.22 -21.60
CA ASP A 81 -29.66 -28.36 -22.44
C ASP A 81 -28.50 -28.85 -23.34
N LEU A 82 -27.73 -27.92 -23.91
CA LEU A 82 -26.54 -28.25 -24.72
C LEU A 82 -25.41 -28.87 -23.89
N ILE A 83 -25.18 -28.40 -22.67
CA ILE A 83 -24.17 -28.94 -21.75
C ILE A 83 -24.57 -30.37 -21.34
N GLN A 84 -25.84 -30.60 -20.97
CA GLN A 84 -26.35 -31.93 -20.63
C GLN A 84 -26.25 -32.90 -21.80
N GLU A 85 -26.60 -32.45 -23.01
CA GLU A 85 -26.46 -33.23 -24.23
C GLU A 85 -24.97 -33.59 -24.48
N SER A 86 -24.07 -32.62 -24.36
CA SER A 86 -22.62 -32.82 -24.55
C SER A 86 -22.01 -33.72 -23.47
N MET A 87 -22.49 -33.67 -22.22
CA MET A 87 -22.13 -34.61 -21.16
C MET A 87 -22.62 -36.03 -21.47
N SER A 88 -23.86 -36.18 -21.95
CA SER A 88 -24.41 -37.49 -22.33
C SER A 88 -23.67 -38.15 -23.50
N ARG A 89 -23.09 -37.33 -24.39
CA ARG A 89 -22.26 -37.75 -25.52
C ARG A 89 -20.81 -38.04 -25.13
N GLY A 90 -20.39 -37.76 -23.89
CA GLY A 90 -19.02 -37.96 -23.43
C GLY A 90 -18.01 -36.99 -24.04
N GLU A 91 -18.45 -35.84 -24.57
CA GLU A 91 -17.56 -34.86 -25.21
C GLU A 91 -16.56 -34.21 -24.22
N PHE A 92 -16.81 -34.34 -22.91
CA PHE A 92 -15.96 -33.82 -21.84
C PHE A 92 -14.91 -34.82 -21.31
N ASP A 93 -14.97 -36.09 -21.69
CA ASP A 93 -14.13 -37.15 -21.12
C ASP A 93 -12.70 -37.16 -21.70
N ASN A 94 -12.50 -36.61 -22.91
CA ASN A 94 -11.20 -36.55 -23.59
C ASN A 94 -10.69 -35.11 -23.79
N LEU A 95 -11.00 -34.21 -22.85
CA LEU A 95 -10.47 -32.86 -22.89
C LEU A 95 -8.99 -32.82 -22.49
N SER A 96 -8.23 -31.94 -23.14
CA SER A 96 -6.83 -31.72 -22.80
C SER A 96 -6.69 -31.28 -21.35
N GLY A 97 -6.17 -32.15 -20.48
CA GLY A 97 -6.01 -31.87 -19.05
C GLY A 97 -7.09 -32.47 -18.14
N HIS A 98 -8.02 -33.27 -18.68
CA HIS A 98 -8.96 -34.05 -17.87
C HIS A 98 -8.19 -34.93 -16.86
N GLY A 99 -8.60 -34.90 -15.58
CA GLY A 99 -7.97 -35.64 -14.48
C GLY A 99 -6.59 -35.12 -14.03
N LYS A 100 -6.02 -34.10 -14.69
CA LYS A 100 -4.78 -33.46 -14.22
C LYS A 100 -5.12 -32.42 -13.14
N PRO A 101 -4.31 -32.31 -12.06
CA PRO A 101 -4.50 -31.24 -11.09
C PRO A 101 -4.41 -29.88 -11.81
N LEU A 102 -5.23 -28.92 -11.38
CA LEU A 102 -5.15 -27.54 -11.86
C LEU A 102 -3.68 -27.08 -11.78
N PRO A 103 -3.17 -26.35 -12.80
CA PRO A 103 -1.81 -25.86 -12.76
C PRO A 103 -1.63 -25.03 -11.47
N GLN A 104 -0.70 -25.45 -10.62
CA GLN A 104 -0.42 -24.81 -9.32
C GLN A 104 -0.05 -23.33 -9.43
N LYS A 105 0.25 -22.87 -10.65
CA LYS A 105 0.57 -21.48 -10.97
C LYS A 105 -0.68 -20.70 -11.36
N ILE A 106 -1.58 -20.50 -10.41
CA ILE A 106 -2.26 -19.22 -10.35
C ILE A 106 -1.36 -18.36 -9.45
N ASP A 107 -0.21 -17.95 -9.97
CA ASP A 107 0.66 -16.95 -9.32
C ASP A 107 -0.01 -15.55 -9.35
N ILE A 108 -1.32 -15.49 -9.58
CA ILE A 108 -2.12 -14.27 -9.54
C ILE A 108 -2.62 -14.18 -8.11
N ASN A 109 -1.95 -13.36 -7.32
CA ASN A 109 -2.47 -12.95 -6.02
C ASN A 109 -3.89 -12.37 -6.25
N PRO A 110 -4.96 -13.00 -5.73
CA PRO A 110 -6.34 -12.56 -5.99
C PRO A 110 -6.64 -11.15 -5.49
N TYR A 111 -5.78 -10.62 -4.62
CA TYR A 111 -5.88 -9.29 -4.04
C TYR A 111 -5.12 -8.22 -4.84
N VAL A 112 -4.49 -8.57 -5.96
CA VAL A 112 -3.70 -7.64 -6.79
C VAL A 112 -4.39 -7.47 -8.14
N ASP A 113 -4.58 -6.22 -8.56
CA ASP A 113 -5.14 -5.92 -9.88
C ASP A 113 -4.26 -6.46 -11.01
N PHE A 114 -4.88 -6.82 -12.14
CA PHE A 114 -4.22 -7.41 -13.31
C PHE A 114 -3.04 -6.56 -13.79
N THR A 115 -3.20 -5.23 -13.80
CA THR A 115 -2.16 -4.30 -14.24
C THR A 115 -0.92 -4.36 -13.35
N THR A 116 -1.12 -4.35 -12.02
CA THR A 116 -0.05 -4.44 -11.02
C THR A 116 0.65 -5.79 -11.07
N HIS A 117 -0.11 -6.87 -11.23
CA HIS A 117 0.44 -8.22 -11.37
C HIS A 117 1.35 -8.31 -12.59
N LYS A 118 0.89 -7.82 -13.75
CA LYS A 118 1.67 -7.84 -14.99
C LYS A 118 2.93 -6.98 -14.89
N LEU A 119 2.84 -5.81 -14.24
CA LEU A 119 4.00 -4.95 -13.99
C LEU A 119 5.03 -5.68 -13.11
N ASN A 120 4.61 -6.26 -11.98
CA ASN A 120 5.49 -7.03 -11.11
C ASN A 120 6.12 -8.22 -11.84
N GLN A 121 5.35 -8.91 -12.68
CA GLN A 121 5.85 -10.00 -13.51
C GLN A 121 6.96 -9.51 -14.46
N VAL A 122 6.75 -8.40 -15.17
CA VAL A 122 7.75 -7.83 -16.08
C VAL A 122 8.99 -7.38 -15.31
N LEU A 123 8.85 -6.77 -14.13
CA LEU A 123 9.99 -6.41 -13.28
C LEU A 123 10.82 -7.63 -12.89
N ILE A 124 10.15 -8.72 -12.46
CA ILE A 124 10.82 -9.98 -12.10
C ILE A 124 11.51 -10.60 -13.31
N GLU A 125 10.86 -10.63 -14.47
CA GLU A 125 11.42 -11.16 -15.72
C GLU A 125 12.66 -10.38 -16.18
N ASN A 126 12.69 -9.06 -15.95
CA ASN A 126 13.86 -8.21 -16.22
C ASN A 126 14.93 -8.28 -15.11
N GLY A 127 14.71 -9.08 -14.06
CA GLY A 127 15.64 -9.18 -12.92
C GLY A 127 15.70 -7.94 -12.05
N PHE A 128 14.68 -7.08 -12.09
CA PHE A 128 14.61 -5.88 -11.25
C PHE A 128 14.36 -6.27 -9.78
N ALA A 129 15.27 -5.88 -8.90
CA ALA A 129 15.16 -6.10 -7.47
C ALA A 129 15.03 -4.74 -6.75
N PRO A 130 14.11 -4.62 -5.76
CA PRO A 130 14.08 -3.46 -4.87
C PRO A 130 15.43 -3.17 -4.22
N GLU A 131 15.72 -1.89 -3.99
CA GLU A 131 16.99 -1.41 -3.43
C GLU A 131 17.37 -2.09 -2.11
N TRP A 132 16.40 -2.38 -1.24
CA TRP A 132 16.69 -3.06 0.02
C TRP A 132 17.20 -4.50 -0.19
N ILE A 133 16.82 -5.18 -1.27
CA ILE A 133 17.32 -6.54 -1.60
C ILE A 133 18.79 -6.47 -2.02
N THR A 134 19.14 -5.51 -2.88
CA THR A 134 20.53 -5.33 -3.31
C THR A 134 21.40 -4.92 -2.12
N LEU A 135 20.92 -4.01 -1.29
CA LEU A 135 21.61 -3.57 -0.08
C LEU A 135 21.79 -4.71 0.94
N GLN A 136 20.80 -5.58 1.09
CA GLN A 136 20.91 -6.77 1.95
C GLN A 136 22.06 -7.69 1.50
N LYS A 137 22.16 -7.92 0.19
CA LYS A 137 23.21 -8.75 -0.41
C LYS A 137 24.59 -8.13 -0.15
N GLU A 138 24.74 -6.82 -0.39
CA GLU A 138 25.98 -6.09 -0.12
C GLU A 138 26.39 -6.18 1.36
N ILE A 139 25.46 -5.95 2.30
CA ILE A 139 25.74 -6.02 3.74
C ILE A 139 26.24 -7.42 4.13
N ARG A 140 25.61 -8.47 3.59
CA ARG A 140 26.03 -9.85 3.87
C ARG A 140 27.44 -10.13 3.34
N GLU A 141 27.73 -9.74 2.11
CA GLU A 141 29.04 -9.93 1.49
C GLU A 141 30.14 -9.16 2.24
N GLU A 142 29.87 -7.91 2.62
CA GLU A 142 30.81 -7.10 3.41
C GLU A 142 31.05 -7.71 4.80
N LYS A 143 30.01 -8.19 5.47
CA LYS A 143 30.11 -8.86 6.77
C LYS A 143 30.95 -10.14 6.66
N GLU A 144 30.70 -10.97 5.66
CA GLU A 144 31.47 -12.20 5.42
C GLU A 144 32.93 -11.91 5.07
N CYS A 145 33.20 -10.86 4.27
CA CYS A 145 34.56 -10.41 3.98
C CYS A 145 35.30 -9.98 5.25
N LEU A 146 34.64 -9.15 6.08
CA LEU A 146 35.20 -8.68 7.34
C LEU A 146 35.47 -9.84 8.31
N LEU A 147 34.52 -10.76 8.48
CA LEU A 147 34.71 -11.93 9.35
C LEU A 147 35.85 -12.84 8.87
N ARG A 148 35.98 -13.06 7.56
CA ARG A 148 37.11 -13.82 6.99
C ARG A 148 38.45 -13.17 7.28
N GLU A 149 38.52 -11.85 7.21
CA GLU A 149 39.73 -11.10 7.52
C GLU A 149 40.08 -11.17 9.01
N ILE A 150 39.10 -10.98 9.89
CA ILE A 150 39.28 -11.15 11.34
C ILE A 150 39.81 -12.56 11.65
N HIS A 151 39.19 -13.58 11.07
CA HIS A 151 39.60 -14.96 11.26
C HIS A 151 41.01 -15.23 10.69
N GLY A 152 41.33 -14.65 9.53
CA GLY A 152 42.65 -14.76 8.91
C GLY A 152 43.75 -14.09 9.73
N VAL A 153 43.47 -12.97 10.40
CA VAL A 153 44.41 -12.39 11.37
C VAL A 153 44.49 -13.27 12.61
N LYS A 154 43.36 -13.72 13.17
CA LYS A 154 43.30 -14.63 14.33
C LYS A 154 44.17 -15.87 14.13
N GLN A 155 44.14 -16.49 12.95
CA GLN A 155 44.95 -17.67 12.63
C GLN A 155 46.46 -17.41 12.61
N LYS A 156 46.88 -16.15 12.36
CA LYS A 156 48.30 -15.76 12.33
C LYS A 156 48.86 -15.46 13.72
N LEU A 157 48.01 -15.25 14.72
CA LEU A 157 48.46 -15.01 16.08
C LEU A 157 49.11 -16.29 16.63
N SER A 158 50.22 -16.11 17.35
CA SER A 158 50.92 -17.22 17.98
C SER A 158 50.11 -17.79 19.14
N LYS A 159 50.26 -19.10 19.39
CA LYS A 159 49.78 -19.79 20.59
C LYS A 159 51.00 -20.08 21.48
N PRO A 160 51.12 -19.53 22.70
CA PRO A 160 50.27 -18.54 23.39
C PRO A 160 50.46 -17.12 22.85
N ILE A 161 49.44 -16.27 23.03
CA ILE A 161 49.42 -14.90 22.51
C ILE A 161 50.56 -14.07 23.14
N THR A 162 51.44 -13.56 22.30
CA THR A 162 52.55 -12.68 22.71
C THR A 162 52.08 -11.23 22.86
N TYR A 163 52.82 -10.40 23.62
CA TYR A 163 52.49 -8.97 23.78
C TYR A 163 52.48 -8.22 22.43
N GLU A 164 53.42 -8.55 21.54
CA GLU A 164 53.50 -7.96 20.19
C GLU A 164 52.27 -8.32 19.33
N ASP A 165 51.76 -9.54 19.45
CA ASP A 165 50.53 -9.98 18.77
C ASP A 165 49.30 -9.20 19.25
N MET A 166 49.26 -8.82 20.53
CA MET A 166 48.17 -7.99 21.08
C MET A 166 48.20 -6.57 20.54
N ASP A 167 49.38 -6.00 20.32
CA ASP A 167 49.52 -4.67 19.73
C ASP A 167 49.15 -4.67 18.23
N LEU A 168 49.58 -5.71 17.51
CA LEU A 168 49.14 -5.96 16.14
C LEU A 168 47.61 -6.10 16.06
N TRP A 169 47.01 -6.88 16.96
CA TRP A 169 45.56 -7.10 17.02
C TRP A 169 44.80 -5.79 17.28
N LYS A 170 45.24 -4.98 18.24
CA LYS A 170 44.65 -3.65 18.51
C LYS A 170 44.75 -2.72 17.31
N SER A 171 45.89 -2.74 16.62
CA SER A 171 46.10 -1.97 15.40
C SER A 171 45.15 -2.39 14.28
N GLN A 172 44.87 -3.70 14.14
CA GLN A 172 43.89 -4.20 13.16
C GLN A 172 42.45 -3.85 13.53
N ILE A 173 42.08 -3.93 14.82
CA ILE A 173 40.75 -3.50 15.31
C ILE A 173 40.49 -2.05 14.91
N ASN A 174 41.46 -1.16 15.08
CA ASN A 174 41.32 0.24 14.69
C ASN A 174 41.06 0.40 13.18
N LYS A 175 41.70 -0.40 12.32
CA LYS A 175 41.45 -0.39 10.87
C LYS A 175 40.05 -0.90 10.52
N TRP A 176 39.57 -1.93 11.21
CA TRP A 176 38.22 -2.46 10.98
C TRP A 176 37.13 -1.54 11.50
N LYS A 177 37.42 -0.70 12.51
CA LYS A 177 36.45 0.25 13.09
C LYS A 177 35.80 1.14 12.02
N ASP A 178 36.60 1.73 11.13
CA ASP A 178 36.10 2.60 10.05
C ASP A 178 35.27 1.85 9.00
N ARG A 179 35.55 0.56 8.79
CA ARG A 179 34.74 -0.29 7.91
C ARG A 179 33.41 -0.65 8.57
N VAL A 180 33.44 -0.95 9.87
CA VAL A 180 32.24 -1.27 10.64
C VAL A 180 31.31 -0.07 10.75
N THR A 181 31.81 1.17 10.88
CA THR A 181 30.94 2.36 10.88
C THR A 181 30.20 2.52 9.55
N LYS A 182 30.88 2.29 8.41
CA LYS A 182 30.27 2.29 7.08
C LYS A 182 29.24 1.16 6.92
N LEU A 183 29.58 -0.05 7.36
CA LEU A 183 28.66 -1.19 7.36
C LEU A 183 27.40 -0.92 8.19
N ASN A 184 27.57 -0.35 9.38
CA ASN A 184 26.48 0.03 10.27
C ASN A 184 25.60 1.14 9.68
N SER A 185 26.19 2.09 8.94
CA SER A 185 25.42 3.07 8.16
C SER A 185 24.56 2.41 7.08
N LYS A 186 25.11 1.42 6.34
CA LYS A 186 24.34 0.62 5.37
C LYS A 186 23.22 -0.18 6.05
N ILE A 187 23.48 -0.80 7.19
CA ILE A 187 22.47 -1.53 7.98
C ILE A 187 21.33 -0.60 8.41
N ASN A 188 21.66 0.61 8.87
CA ASN A 188 20.64 1.61 9.20
C ASN A 188 19.80 2.00 7.97
N LYS A 189 20.44 2.26 6.82
CA LYS A 189 19.73 2.53 5.56
C LYS A 189 18.80 1.37 5.18
N TYR A 190 19.28 0.13 5.29
CA TYR A 190 18.47 -1.07 5.06
C TYR A 190 17.27 -1.12 6.01
N ASN A 191 17.47 -0.92 7.31
CA ASN A 191 16.40 -0.94 8.31
C ASN A 191 15.31 0.10 8.07
N LEU A 192 15.67 1.24 7.46
CA LEU A 192 14.72 2.29 7.06
C LEU A 192 13.93 1.93 5.79
N LEU A 193 14.54 1.20 4.85
CA LEU A 193 13.92 0.86 3.56
C LEU A 193 13.06 -0.41 3.60
N VAL A 194 13.36 -1.33 4.52
CA VAL A 194 12.72 -2.65 4.57
C VAL A 194 11.25 -2.53 5.01
N PRO A 195 10.29 -2.99 4.19
CA PRO A 195 8.87 -2.89 4.54
C PRO A 195 8.43 -3.82 5.68
N ILE A 196 9.23 -4.85 5.99
CA ILE A 196 8.89 -5.91 6.94
C ILE A 196 9.76 -5.78 8.18
N LEU A 197 9.18 -5.38 9.31
CA LEU A 197 9.89 -5.16 10.57
C LEU A 197 10.75 -6.36 10.99
N MET A 198 10.23 -7.59 10.81
CA MET A 198 10.93 -8.84 11.16
C MET A 198 12.20 -9.10 10.34
N LYS A 199 12.40 -8.38 9.22
CA LYS A 199 13.59 -8.51 8.36
C LYS A 199 14.66 -7.46 8.65
N GLN A 200 14.44 -6.56 9.62
CA GLN A 200 15.45 -5.60 10.04
C GLN A 200 16.68 -6.32 10.66
N MET A 201 17.84 -5.70 10.48
CA MET A 201 19.13 -6.23 10.89
C MET A 201 19.67 -5.49 12.11
N LEU A 202 20.36 -6.21 12.98
CA LEU A 202 21.12 -5.62 14.08
C LEU A 202 22.43 -5.03 13.56
N LEU A 203 22.88 -3.98 14.24
CA LEU A 203 24.19 -3.39 14.00
C LEU A 203 25.31 -4.39 14.31
N PHE A 204 26.39 -4.29 13.56
CA PHE A 204 27.58 -5.09 13.77
C PHE A 204 28.43 -4.49 14.89
N ASP A 205 28.63 -5.27 15.95
CA ASP A 205 29.49 -4.92 17.07
C ASP A 205 30.86 -5.62 16.93
N LEU A 206 31.87 -4.83 16.58
CA LEU A 206 33.24 -5.32 16.40
C LEU A 206 33.84 -5.82 17.72
N THR A 207 33.65 -5.07 18.81
CA THR A 207 34.28 -5.37 20.10
C THR A 207 33.82 -6.72 20.62
N LYS A 208 32.50 -6.94 20.63
CA LYS A 208 31.92 -8.22 21.02
C LYS A 208 32.43 -9.37 20.17
N THR A 209 32.48 -9.20 18.84
CA THR A 209 32.97 -10.27 17.95
C THR A 209 34.45 -10.60 18.19
N CYS A 210 35.30 -9.61 18.44
CA CYS A 210 36.71 -9.84 18.72
C CYS A 210 36.91 -10.51 20.09
N ASP A 211 36.17 -10.08 21.10
CA ASP A 211 36.25 -10.64 22.46
C ASP A 211 35.79 -12.10 22.49
N ASP A 212 34.69 -12.42 21.80
CA ASP A 212 34.19 -13.79 21.69
C ASP A 212 35.22 -14.69 20.97
N LEU A 213 35.88 -14.18 19.92
CA LEU A 213 36.95 -14.90 19.23
C LEU A 213 38.21 -15.11 20.08
N LEU A 214 38.56 -14.16 20.96
CA LEU A 214 39.68 -14.31 21.88
C LEU A 214 39.37 -15.33 22.99
N LYS A 215 38.12 -15.38 23.49
CA LYS A 215 37.69 -16.38 24.48
C LYS A 215 37.82 -17.81 23.93
N GLU A 216 37.33 -18.06 22.72
CA GLU A 216 37.49 -19.37 22.05
C GLU A 216 38.96 -19.82 21.99
N HIS A 217 39.88 -18.88 21.77
CA HIS A 217 41.32 -19.17 21.73
C HIS A 217 41.83 -19.68 23.09
N THR A 218 41.41 -19.03 24.19
CA THR A 218 41.79 -19.44 25.56
C THR A 218 41.17 -20.76 26.01
N GLU A 219 40.01 -21.13 25.46
CA GLU A 219 39.37 -22.41 25.75
C GLU A 219 40.04 -23.54 24.96
N SER A 220 40.39 -23.30 23.69
CA SER A 220 41.09 -24.28 22.85
C SER A 220 42.48 -24.65 23.39
N SER A 221 43.23 -23.70 23.96
CA SER A 221 44.54 -23.99 24.57
C SER A 221 44.41 -24.84 25.84
N LYS A 222 43.38 -24.60 26.66
CA LYS A 222 43.14 -25.37 27.90
C LYS A 222 42.70 -26.81 27.61
N GLU A 223 42.01 -27.05 26.51
CA GLU A 223 41.60 -28.41 26.11
C GLU A 223 42.78 -29.22 25.57
N GLU A 224 43.65 -28.60 24.75
CA GLU A 224 44.89 -29.21 24.25
C GLU A 224 45.85 -29.61 25.40
N ASP A 225 45.90 -28.82 26.48
CA ASP A 225 46.72 -29.12 27.66
C ASP A 225 46.12 -30.24 28.56
N ARG A 226 44.78 -30.39 28.61
CA ARG A 226 44.11 -31.47 29.36
C ARG A 226 44.23 -32.83 28.69
N VAL A 227 44.27 -32.88 27.36
CA VAL A 227 44.37 -34.15 26.59
C VAL A 227 45.81 -34.70 26.61
N LYS A 228 46.81 -33.88 26.96
CA LYS A 228 48.23 -34.28 27.05
C LYS A 228 48.71 -34.67 28.45
N SER A 229 47.87 -34.52 29.49
CA SER A 229 48.13 -35.01 30.87
C SER A 229 47.39 -36.33 31.11
#